data_AF-A0A9D6SBH7-F1
#
_entry.id   AF-A0A9D6SBH7-F1
#
_cell.length_a   1.000
_cell.length_b   1.000
_cell.length_c   1.000
_cell.angle_alpha   90.00
_cell.angle_beta   90.00
_cell.angle_gamma   90.00
#
_symmetry.space_group_name_H-M   'P 1'
#
loop_
_entity.id
_entity.type
_entity.pdbx_description
1 polymer ?
#
loop_
_entity_poly.entity_id
_entity_poly.type
_entity_poly.pdbx_seq_one_letter_code
_entity_poly.pdbx_strand_id
1 'polypeptide(L)'
;METKRVVHVIGTGTIGEPLIGLLARQRGKLGIDEVTFHKRTPLLTDRTKVTSLLQRGARLCADADARAGFREIGIEPTYETQEALERASVVIDCTPSGVGQE
;
A
#
# COMPACT_ATOMS: atom_id res chain seq x y z
N MET A 1 -7.24 9.27 -22.73
CA MET A 1 -6.41 9.39 -21.52
C MET A 1 -5.66 8.09 -21.36
N GLU A 2 -4.34 8.12 -21.21
CA GLU A 2 -3.59 6.89 -20.89
C GLU A 2 -4.04 6.36 -19.53
N THR A 3 -4.41 5.08 -19.47
CA THR A 3 -4.72 4.39 -18.22
C THR A 3 -3.44 4.27 -17.40
N LYS A 4 -3.41 4.85 -16.20
CA LYS A 4 -2.26 4.73 -15.29
C LYS A 4 -2.07 3.27 -14.89
N ARG A 5 -0.81 2.81 -14.89
CA ARG A 5 -0.40 1.48 -14.44
C ARG A 5 -0.13 1.53 -12.95
N VAL A 6 -1.13 1.18 -12.16
CA VAL A 6 -1.06 1.20 -10.70
C VAL A 6 -0.98 -0.23 -10.18
N VAL A 7 0.04 -0.50 -9.35
CA VAL A 7 0.13 -1.77 -8.61
C VAL A 7 -0.32 -1.51 -7.18
N HIS A 8 -1.34 -2.22 -6.74
CA HIS A 8 -1.83 -2.19 -5.37
C HIS A 8 -1.40 -3.45 -4.63
N VAL A 9 -0.75 -3.31 -3.47
CA VAL A 9 -0.31 -4.45 -2.65
C VAL A 9 -1.12 -4.49 -1.36
N ILE A 10 -1.79 -5.62 -1.09
CA ILE A 10 -2.55 -5.83 0.14
C ILE A 10 -1.68 -6.57 1.15
N GLY A 11 -1.44 -5.95 2.30
CA GLY A 11 -0.64 -6.54 3.37
C GLY A 11 0.82 -6.06 3.39
N THR A 12 1.32 -5.86 4.60
CA THR A 12 2.67 -5.32 4.90
C THR A 12 3.45 -6.24 5.85
N GLY A 13 3.25 -7.55 5.66
CA GLY A 13 3.98 -8.61 6.36
C GLY A 13 5.29 -8.96 5.64
N THR A 14 5.82 -10.16 5.94
CA THR A 14 7.12 -10.65 5.46
C THR A 14 7.32 -10.56 3.95
N ILE A 15 6.28 -10.78 3.15
CA ILE A 15 6.35 -10.70 1.69
C ILE A 15 5.97 -9.30 1.19
N GLY A 16 4.88 -8.74 1.71
CA GLY A 16 4.33 -7.47 1.24
C GLY A 16 5.30 -6.31 1.40
N GLU A 17 5.92 -6.15 2.58
CA GLU A 17 6.84 -5.04 2.84
C GLU A 17 8.02 -4.97 1.84
N PRO A 18 8.85 -6.03 1.67
CA PRO A 18 9.96 -5.98 0.72
C PRO A 18 9.48 -5.83 -0.72
N LEU A 19 8.33 -6.41 -1.08
CA LEU A 19 7.76 -6.29 -2.43
C LEU A 19 7.34 -4.84 -2.73
N ILE A 20 6.63 -4.18 -1.82
CA ILE A 20 6.25 -2.76 -1.97
C ILE A 20 7.49 -1.90 -2.13
N GLY A 21 8.51 -2.11 -1.28
CA GLY A 21 9.77 -1.38 -1.36
C GLY A 21 10.50 -1.58 -2.69
N LEU A 22 10.52 -2.82 -3.19
CA LEU A 22 11.14 -3.18 -4.47
C LEU A 22 10.42 -2.51 -5.65
N LEU A 23 9.09 -2.63 -5.70
CA LEU A 23 8.24 -2.07 -6.75
C LEU A 23 8.34 -0.54 -6.77
N ALA A 24 8.23 0.11 -5.61
CA ALA A 24 8.31 1.57 -5.51
C ALA A 24 9.66 2.10 -6.00
N ARG A 25 10.76 1.43 -5.62
CA ARG A 25 12.13 1.78 -6.06
C ARG A 25 12.35 1.54 -7.55
N GLN A 26 11.76 0.49 -8.12
CA GLN A 26 11.99 0.10 -9.52
C GLN A 26 10.87 0.52 -10.48
N ARG A 27 9.89 1.31 -10.02
CA ARG A 27 8.67 1.64 -10.78
C ARG A 27 8.96 2.13 -12.20
N GLY A 28 9.97 2.99 -12.37
CA GLY A 28 10.37 3.50 -13.69
C GLY A 28 10.91 2.42 -14.64
N LYS A 29 11.68 1.46 -14.13
CA LYS A 29 12.18 0.32 -14.94
C LYS A 29 11.08 -0.67 -15.30
N LEU A 30 10.09 -0.80 -14.43
CA LEU A 30 8.94 -1.69 -14.61
C LEU A 30 7.79 -1.03 -15.38
N GLY A 31 7.92 0.25 -15.73
CA GLY A 31 6.84 1.01 -16.36
C GLY A 31 5.59 1.15 -15.49
N ILE A 32 5.75 1.17 -14.17
CA ILE A 32 4.69 1.38 -13.17
C ILE A 32 4.61 2.87 -12.83
N ASP A 33 3.41 3.45 -12.88
CA ASP A 33 3.20 4.86 -12.59
C ASP A 33 3.10 5.11 -11.08
N GLU A 34 2.42 4.23 -10.36
CA GLU A 34 2.22 4.35 -8.91
C GLU A 34 2.17 2.98 -8.23
N VAL A 35 2.75 2.92 -7.02
CA VAL A 35 2.63 1.77 -6.13
C VAL A 35 1.83 2.22 -4.92
N THR A 36 0.69 1.57 -4.69
CA THR A 36 -0.15 1.79 -3.52
C THR A 36 -0.11 0.54 -2.65
N PHE A 37 -0.30 0.68 -1.34
CA PHE A 37 -0.38 -0.47 -0.44
C PHE A 37 -1.41 -0.28 0.64
N HIS A 38 -2.15 -1.34 0.96
CA HIS A 38 -3.10 -1.36 2.06
C HIS A 38 -2.43 -1.85 3.35
N LYS A 39 -2.76 -1.17 4.45
CA LYS A 39 -2.47 -1.66 5.79
C LYS A 39 -3.70 -1.48 6.67
N ARG A 40 -4.23 -2.61 7.16
CA ARG A 40 -5.43 -2.68 7.99
C ARG A 40 -5.33 -1.91 9.31
N THR A 41 -4.26 -2.15 10.07
CA THR A 41 -4.18 -1.66 11.46
C THR A 41 -3.06 -0.61 11.63
N PRO A 42 -3.37 0.56 12.21
CA PRO A 42 -2.39 1.61 12.50
C PRO A 42 -1.59 1.31 13.78
N LEU A 43 -0.60 0.43 13.66
CA LEU A 43 0.28 0.08 14.79
C LEU A 43 1.44 1.07 14.88
N LEU A 44 1.67 1.66 16.06
CA LEU A 44 2.80 2.57 16.30
C LEU A 44 4.15 1.88 16.04
N THR A 45 4.25 0.58 16.35
CA THR A 45 5.44 -0.25 16.06
C THR A 45 5.75 -0.37 14.57
N ASP A 46 4.75 -0.19 13.70
CA ASP A 46 4.91 -0.22 12.25
C ASP A 46 5.19 1.17 11.66
N ARG A 47 5.23 2.24 12.45
CA ARG A 47 5.39 3.62 11.95
C ARG A 47 6.63 3.75 11.08
N THR A 48 7.80 3.32 11.56
CA THR A 48 9.07 3.41 10.82
C THR A 48 9.03 2.63 9.50
N LYS A 49 8.41 1.44 9.51
CA LYS A 49 8.20 0.62 8.31
C LYS A 49 7.36 1.37 7.28
N VAL A 50 6.20 1.88 7.69
CA VAL A 50 5.28 2.61 6.79
C VAL A 50 5.95 3.88 6.25
N THR A 51 6.61 4.67 7.11
CA THR A 51 7.33 5.88 6.69
C THR A 51 8.44 5.56 5.67
N SER A 52 9.19 4.47 5.85
CA SER A 52 10.21 4.02 4.89
C SER A 52 9.61 3.70 3.51
N LEU A 53 8.44 3.06 3.45
CA LEU A 53 7.75 2.78 2.19
C LEU A 53 7.25 4.07 1.51
N LEU A 54 6.71 5.02 2.30
CA LEU A 54 6.28 6.32 1.80
C LEU A 54 7.47 7.13 1.23
N GLN A 55 8.63 7.12 1.89
CA GLN A 55 9.86 7.77 1.41
C GLN A 55 10.37 7.18 0.10
N ARG A 56 10.14 5.88 -0.14
CA ARG A 56 10.44 5.20 -1.43
C ARG A 56 9.40 5.54 -2.53
N GLY A 57 8.39 6.33 -2.20
CA GLY A 57 7.35 6.80 -3.11
C GLY A 57 6.17 5.85 -3.27
N ALA A 58 5.99 4.89 -2.37
CA ALA A 58 4.73 4.16 -2.26
C ALA A 58 3.66 5.02 -1.58
N ARG A 59 2.38 4.73 -1.81
CA ARG A 59 1.25 5.44 -1.19
C ARG A 59 0.48 4.52 -0.25
N LEU A 60 0.29 4.96 0.99
CA LEU A 60 -0.52 4.23 1.97
C LEU A 60 -2.01 4.38 1.62
N CYS A 61 -2.70 3.27 1.70
CA CYS A 61 -4.14 3.15 1.68
C CYS A 61 -4.62 2.56 3.01
N ALA A 62 -5.72 3.09 3.54
CA ALA A 62 -6.32 2.60 4.78
C ALA A 62 -7.85 2.62 4.68
N ASP A 63 -8.49 1.73 5.43
CA ASP A 63 -9.93 1.71 5.61
C ASP A 63 -10.39 3.00 6.33
N ALA A 64 -11.60 3.47 6.04
CA ALA A 64 -12.09 4.77 6.51
C ALA A 64 -12.03 4.90 8.05
N ASP A 65 -12.34 3.82 8.76
CA ASP A 65 -12.27 3.70 10.22
C ASP A 65 -10.83 3.68 10.77
N ALA A 66 -9.87 3.13 10.02
CA ALA A 66 -8.46 3.07 10.41
C ALA A 66 -7.69 4.39 10.18
N ARG A 67 -8.21 5.31 9.35
CA ARG A 67 -7.52 6.57 8.99
C ARG A 67 -7.17 7.43 10.21
N ALA A 68 -8.07 7.52 11.18
CA ALA A 68 -7.85 8.31 12.40
C ALA A 68 -6.62 7.81 13.18
N GLY A 69 -6.51 6.50 13.38
CA GLY A 69 -5.36 5.91 14.08
C GLY A 69 -4.04 6.10 13.33
N PHE A 70 -4.04 6.08 11.99
CA PHE A 70 -2.84 6.43 11.22
C PHE A 70 -2.41 7.89 11.45
N ARG A 71 -3.36 8.83 11.49
CA ARG A 71 -3.08 10.24 11.78
C ARG A 71 -2.52 10.45 13.18
N GLU A 72 -3.03 9.72 14.17
CA GLU A 72 -2.52 9.77 15.55
C GLU A 72 -1.04 9.36 15.66
N ILE A 73 -0.61 8.41 14.83
CA ILE A 73 0.81 8.02 14.73
C ILE A 73 1.61 8.84 13.70
N GLY A 74 1.04 9.95 13.21
CA GLY A 74 1.70 10.91 12.33
C GLY A 74 1.85 10.44 10.88
N ILE A 75 0.93 9.60 10.38
CA ILE A 75 0.90 9.13 9.00
C ILE A 75 -0.43 9.51 8.37
N GLU A 76 -0.41 10.20 7.23
CA GLU A 76 -1.63 10.49 6.46
C GLU A 76 -1.81 9.45 5.33
N PRO A 77 -2.86 8.61 5.37
CA PRO A 77 -3.20 7.74 4.25
C PRO A 77 -3.55 8.57 3.00
N THR A 78 -3.03 8.18 1.85
CA THR A 78 -3.27 8.88 0.59
C THR A 78 -4.67 8.61 0.05
N TYR A 79 -5.12 7.35 0.12
CA TYR A 79 -6.39 6.89 -0.45
C TYR A 79 -7.19 6.09 0.57
N GLU A 80 -8.50 6.02 0.35
CA GLU A 80 -9.34 4.98 0.96
C GLU A 80 -9.22 3.66 0.19
N THR A 81 -9.51 2.55 0.86
CA THR A 81 -9.39 1.19 0.29
C THR A 81 -10.14 1.03 -1.02
N GLN A 82 -11.39 1.48 -1.08
CA GLN A 82 -12.19 1.38 -2.30
C GLN A 82 -11.59 2.20 -3.45
N GLU A 83 -11.15 3.42 -3.17
CA GLU A 83 -10.51 4.29 -4.17
C GLU A 83 -9.21 3.67 -4.70
N ALA A 84 -8.37 3.09 -3.83
CA ALA A 84 -7.12 2.47 -4.25
C ALA A 84 -7.34 1.23 -5.13
N LEU A 85 -8.37 0.44 -4.84
CA LEU A 85 -8.75 -0.73 -5.62
C LEU A 85 -9.29 -0.34 -7.00
N GLU A 86 -10.15 0.67 -7.08
CA GLU A 86 -10.70 1.18 -8.36
C GLU A 86 -9.60 1.74 -9.29
N ARG A 87 -8.54 2.30 -8.70
CA ARG A 87 -7.38 2.82 -9.44
C ARG A 87 -6.38 1.72 -9.84
N ALA A 88 -6.43 0.54 -9.23
CA ALA A 88 -5.44 -0.51 -9.41
C ALA A 88 -5.58 -1.18 -10.78
N SER A 89 -4.46 -1.30 -11.50
CA SER A 89 -4.38 -2.14 -12.71
C SER A 89 -4.10 -3.60 -12.34
N VAL A 90 -3.36 -3.81 -11.25
CA VAL A 90 -3.04 -5.13 -10.70
C VAL A 90 -3.10 -5.03 -9.18
N VAL A 91 -3.73 -6.02 -8.56
CA VAL A 91 -3.70 -6.24 -7.11
C VAL A 91 -2.77 -7.42 -6.82
N ILE A 92 -1.84 -7.23 -5.88
CA ILE A 92 -1.00 -8.30 -5.34
C ILE A 92 -1.42 -8.52 -3.91
N ASP A 93 -2.10 -9.64 -3.66
CA ASP A 93 -2.50 -10.04 -2.33
C ASP A 93 -1.33 -10.74 -1.60
N CYS A 94 -0.86 -10.13 -0.52
CA CYS A 94 0.17 -10.67 0.37
C CYS A 94 -0.37 -10.94 1.78
N THR A 95 -1.68 -11.17 1.91
CA THR A 95 -2.34 -11.56 3.15
C THR A 95 -2.02 -13.03 3.51
N PRO A 96 -2.23 -13.44 4.77
CA PRO A 96 -2.08 -14.84 5.16
C PRO A 96 -2.93 -15.79 4.30
N SER A 97 -2.49 -17.03 4.19
CA SER A 97 -3.19 -18.07 3.42
C SER A 97 -4.68 -18.16 3.80
N GLY A 98 -5.53 -18.22 2.78
CA GLY A 98 -6.98 -18.32 2.94
C GLY A 98 -7.72 -16.98 3.02
N VAL A 99 -7.03 -15.85 3.22
CA VAL A 99 -7.69 -14.53 3.32
C VAL A 99 -8.08 -13.99 1.95
N GLY A 100 -7.16 -13.95 0.98
CA GLY A 100 -7.43 -13.39 -0.35
C GLY A 100 -8.26 -14.27 -1.30
N GLN A 101 -8.78 -15.41 -0.81
CA GLN A 101 -9.65 -16.31 -1.59
C GLN A 101 -11.14 -16.07 -1.32
N GLU A 102 -11.45 -15.34 -0.26
CA GLU A 102 -12.79 -14.87 0.10
C GLU A 102 -13.12 -13.56 -0.61
#